data_AF-C1LNE5-F1
#
_entry.id   AF-C1LNE5-F1
#
_cell.length_a   1.000
_cell.length_b   1.000
_cell.length_c   1.000
_cell.angle_alpha   90.00
_cell.angle_beta   90.00
_cell.angle_gamma   90.00
#
_symmetry.space_group_name_H-M   'P 1'
#
loop_
_entity.id
_entity.type
_entity.pdbx_description
1 polymer ?
#
loop_
_entity_poly.entity_id
_entity_poly.type
_entity_poly.pdbx_seq_one_letter_code
_entity_poly.pdbx_strand_id
1 'polypeptide(L)' 'MEELTSLVRSIQADGLLWGSSKLVPVAYGIKKLQICCVVEDDKVGTDFLEESILNFEDHVQSVDIASFNKL' A
#
# COMPACT_ATOMS: atom_id res chain seq x y z
N MET A 1 -3.56 5.27 -12.67
CA MET A 1 -2.56 4.84 -11.64
C MET A 1 -2.22 5.94 -10.64
N GLU A 2 -2.32 7.22 -10.99
CA GLU A 2 -2.13 8.32 -10.01
C GLU A 2 -3.24 8.37 -8.95
N GLU A 3 -4.47 8.00 -9.34
CA GLU A 3 -5.63 7.96 -8.45
C GLU A 3 -5.44 6.92 -7.33
N LEU A 4 -5.09 5.68 -7.66
CA LEU A 4 -4.77 4.64 -6.67
C LEU A 4 -3.65 5.06 -5.72
N THR A 5 -2.60 5.71 -6.25
CA THR A 5 -1.49 6.20 -5.42
C THR A 5 -1.97 7.28 -4.45
N SER A 6 -2.87 8.16 -4.90
CA SER A 6 -3.45 9.22 -4.07
C SER A 6 -4.40 8.66 -3.01
N LEU A 7 -5.21 7.66 -3.36
CA LEU A 7 -6.08 6.94 -2.41
C LEU A 7 -5.27 6.26 -1.31
N VAL A 8 -4.25 5.49 -1.67
CA VAL A 8 -3.38 4.83 -0.68
C VAL A 8 -2.66 5.86 0.20
N ARG A 9 -2.16 6.96 -0.37
CA ARG A 9 -1.55 8.06 0.40
C ARG A 9 -2.55 8.85 1.27
N SER A 10 -3.84 8.75 0.98
CA SER A 10 -4.88 9.38 1.80
C SER A 10 -5.12 8.62 3.11
N ILE A 11 -4.69 7.37 3.22
CA ILE A 11 -4.72 6.63 4.48
C ILE A 11 -3.71 7.28 5.43
N GLN A 12 -4.20 7.86 6.51
CA GLN A 12 -3.38 8.47 7.56
C GLN A 12 -3.67 7.79 8.89
N ALA A 13 -2.61 7.36 9.58
CA ALA A 13 -2.68 6.78 10.90
C ALA A 13 -1.48 7.25 11.73
N ASP A 14 -1.63 7.32 13.05
CA ASP A 14 -0.55 7.68 13.95
C ASP A 14 0.50 6.56 13.97
N GLY A 15 1.72 6.85 13.51
CA GLY A 15 2.78 5.87 13.32
C GLY A 15 2.84 5.23 11.93
N LEU A 16 2.04 5.70 10.96
CA LEU A 16 2.14 5.30 9.56
C LEU A 16 2.84 6.38 8.72
N LEU A 17 3.86 5.97 7.97
CA LEU A 17 4.62 6.86 7.10
C LEU A 17 4.75 6.25 5.70
N TRP A 18 4.14 6.91 4.71
CA TRP A 18 4.24 6.50 3.31
C TRP A 18 5.58 6.93 2.69
N GLY A 19 6.28 5.98 2.09
CA GLY A 19 7.55 6.19 1.40
C GLY A 19 7.40 6.26 -0.11
N SER A 20 8.48 5.88 -0.80
CA SER A 20 8.54 5.88 -2.26
C SER A 20 7.57 4.86 -2.87
N SER A 21 6.95 5.27 -3.98
CA SER A 21 6.07 4.43 -4.79
C SER A 21 6.63 4.27 -6.21
N LYS A 22 6.51 3.07 -6.78
CA LYS A 22 6.89 2.77 -8.16
C LYS A 22 5.86 1.85 -8.81
N LEU A 23 5.74 1.93 -10.14
CA LEU A 23 4.92 1.03 -10.92
C LEU A 23 5.78 -0.13 -11.43
N VAL A 24 5.42 -1.35 -11.05
CA VAL A 24 6.15 -2.57 -11.45
C VAL A 24 5.34 -3.33 -12.50
N PRO A 25 5.90 -3.62 -13.68
CA PRO A 25 5.23 -4.48 -14.66
C PRO A 25 5.15 -5.91 -14.13
N VAL A 26 3.97 -6.53 -14.20
CA VAL A 26 3.75 -7.93 -13.76
C VAL A 26 3.64 -8.86 -14.96
N ALA A 27 2.65 -8.65 -15.84
CA ALA A 27 2.50 -9.39 -17.10
C ALA A 27 1.40 -8.76 -17.97
N TYR A 28 1.35 -9.11 -19.27
CA TYR A 28 0.24 -8.76 -20.19
C TYR A 28 -0.12 -7.26 -20.25
N GLY A 29 0.87 -6.37 -20.07
CA GLY A 29 0.65 -4.92 -20.07
C GLY A 29 0.10 -4.35 -18.75
N ILE A 30 -0.19 -5.20 -17.77
CA ILE A 30 -0.65 -4.80 -16.44
C ILE A 30 0.56 -4.36 -15.60
N LYS A 31 0.39 -3.24 -14.89
CA LYS A 31 1.36 -2.70 -13.94
C LYS A 31 0.74 -2.73 -12.55
N LYS A 32 1.48 -3.18 -11.55
CA LYS A 32 1.10 -3.08 -10.14
C LYS A 32 1.72 -1.85 -9.51
N LEU A 33 1.00 -1.22 -8.57
CA LEU A 33 1.56 -0.18 -7.72
C LEU A 33 2.32 -0.86 -6.58
N GLN A 34 3.62 -0.58 -6.47
CA GLN A 34 4.43 -0.97 -5.31
C GLN A 34 4.78 0.29 -4.52
N ILE A 35 4.31 0.37 -3.29
CA ILE A 35 4.58 1.49 -2.38
C ILE A 35 5.20 0.97 -1.10
N CYS A 36 6.24 1.66 -0.62
CA CYS A 36 6.82 1.39 0.68
C CYS A 36 6.07 2.19 1.75
N CYS A 37 5.87 1.60 2.92
CA CYS A 37 5.42 2.29 4.11
C CYS A 37 6.27 1.85 5.30
N VAL A 38 6.38 2.73 6.29
CA VAL A 38 6.97 2.46 7.60
C VAL A 38 5.84 2.54 8.60
N VAL A 39 5.73 1.52 9.45
CA VAL A 39 4.71 1.44 10.51
C VAL A 39 5.38 1.29 11.86
N GLU A 40 4.82 1.96 12.86
CA GLU A 40 5.12 1.69 14.27
C GLU A 40 4.31 0.46 14.73
N ASP A 41 4.99 -0.66 15.00
CA ASP A 41 4.39 -1.96 15.37
C ASP A 41 3.45 -1.87 16.59
N ASP A 42 3.74 -0.95 17.52
CA ASP A 42 2.93 -0.71 18.74
C ASP A 42 1.60 -0.01 18.45
N LYS A 43 1.45 0.63 17.28
CA LYS A 43 0.30 1.49 16.94
C LYS A 43 -0.46 1.08 15.69
N VAL A 44 0.25 0.64 14.65
CA VAL A 44 -0.33 0.34 13.33
C VAL A 44 0.05 -1.07 12.93
N GLY A 45 -0.95 -1.95 12.91
CA GLY A 45 -0.82 -3.31 12.40
C GLY A 45 -0.87 -3.37 10.87
N THR A 46 -0.31 -4.44 10.30
CA THR A 46 -0.39 -4.72 8.86
C THR A 46 -1.81 -4.96 8.40
N ASP A 47 -2.65 -5.61 9.22
CA ASP A 47 -4.05 -5.88 8.90
C ASP A 47 -4.85 -4.59 8.64
N PHE A 48 -4.64 -3.53 9.44
CA PHE A 48 -5.30 -2.24 9.25
C PHE A 48 -4.99 -1.64 7.88
N LEU A 49 -3.74 -1.77 7.42
CA LEU A 49 -3.33 -1.29 6.11
C LEU A 49 -3.95 -2.13 5.00
N GLU A 50 -3.94 -3.45 5.14
CA GLU A 50 -4.54 -4.35 4.16
C GLU A 50 -6.04 -4.08 4.02
N GLU A 51 -6.78 -3.98 5.11
CA GLU A 51 -8.21 -3.65 5.09
C GLU A 51 -8.48 -2.26 4.50
N SER A 52 -7.72 -1.25 4.91
CA SER A 52 -7.89 0.12 4.39
C SER A 52 -7.66 0.21 2.89
N ILE A 53 -6.70 -0.56 2.36
CA ILE A 53 -6.40 -0.59 0.93
C ILE A 53 -7.44 -1.46 0.18
N LEU A 54 -7.86 -2.60 0.75
CA LEU A 54 -8.90 -3.46 0.17
C LEU A 54 -10.25 -2.76 0.06
N ASN A 55 -10.52 -1.79 0.93
CA ASN A 55 -11.74 -0.98 0.88
C ASN A 55 -11.88 -0.15 -0.42
N PHE A 56 -10.80 0.02 -1.20
CA PHE A 56 -10.85 0.64 -2.52
C PHE A 56 -11.19 -0.40 -3.61
N GLU A 57 -12.35 -1.04 -3.49
CA GLU A 57 -12.78 -2.19 -4.31
C GLU A 57 -12.83 -1.89 -5.83
N ASP A 58 -13.02 -0.62 -6.21
CA ASP A 58 -13.06 -0.17 -7.61
C ASP A 58 -11.66 -0.07 -8.25
N HIS A 59 -10.61 0.11 -7.43
CA HIS A 59 -9.23 0.33 -7.88
C HIS A 59 -8.26 -0.79 -7.48
N VAL A 60 -8.59 -1.57 -6.45
CA VAL A 60 -7.74 -2.60 -5.85
C VAL A 60 -8.37 -3.96 -6.06
N GLN A 61 -7.71 -4.80 -6.87
CA GLN A 61 -8.13 -6.20 -7.03
C GLN A 61 -7.61 -7.12 -5.94
N SER A 62 -6.42 -6.83 -5.42
CA SER A 62 -5.78 -7.57 -4.33
C SER A 62 -4.64 -6.76 -3.72
N VAL A 63 -4.31 -7.08 -2.48
CA VAL A 63 -3.17 -6.53 -1.74
C VAL A 63 -2.21 -7.68 -1.44
N ASP A 64 -0.91 -7.42 -1.55
CA ASP A 64 0.15 -8.40 -1.27
C ASP A 64 1.38 -7.70 -0.70
N ILE A 65 2.01 -8.33 0.29
CA ILE A 65 3.23 -7.83 0.92
C ILE A 65 4.43 -8.25 0.09
N ALA A 66 4.93 -7.33 -0.75
CA ALA A 66 6.07 -7.60 -1.61
C ALA A 66 7.38 -7.85 -0.83
N SER A 67 7.56 -7.21 0.33
CA SER A 67 8.70 -7.39 1.22
C SER A 67 8.40 -6.75 2.58
N PHE A 68 8.82 -7.41 3.66
CA PHE A 68 8.71 -6.91 5.03
C PHE A 68 10.09 -6.93 5.68
N ASN A 69 10.51 -5.79 6.25
CA ASN A 69 11.76 -5.66 6.98
C ASN A 69 11.47 -4.99 8.32
N LYS A 70 12.09 -5.49 9.39
CA LYS A 70 12.05 -4.86 10.70
C LYS A 70 13.23 -3.90 10.82
N LEU A 71 12.94 -2.65 11.18
CA LEU A 71 13.92 -1.60 11.49
C LEU A 71 14.30 -1.64 12.97
#